data_AF-A0A7S1YFT3-F1
#
_entry.id   AF-A0A7S1YFT3-F1
#
_cell.length_a   1.000
_cell.length_b   1.000
_cell.length_c   1.000
_cell.angle_alpha   90.00
_cell.angle_beta   90.00
_cell.angle_gamma   90.00
#
_symmetry.space_group_name_H-M   'P 1'
#
loop_
_entity.id
_entity.type
_entity.pdbx_description
1 polymer ?
#
loop_
_entity_poly.entity_id
_entity_poly.type
_entity_poly.pdbx_seq_one_letter_code
_entity_poly.pdbx_strand_id
1 'polypeptide(L)'
;FAFGSFALVIYSIYHSHVRFYLFRYSRERDGPMRPAGVRLYDQLFHTICILYVYGGVSLIQNCQRDTSDEAMAEALAEEPSEDLLQTAAATNTCEATCPVLYHATDLYVATLELFALSLILPLLCLPCIYLWILNRASGESDTLAQISEELQNSRNQPVTVQELMDVLEPVKLVGTSLEDATVVRLDVDEDDSKSAEANVATNPPKECCICMSEFPLSDEEMGLVSSYQRETTEADTVVRTQCGHLFHKKCLGGWIGGRWASSERADTRRARRTCCPLCRQELKQ
;
A
#
# COMPACT_ATOMS: atom_id res chain seq x y z
N PHE A 1 -25.81 33.64 -4.51
CA PHE A 1 -25.23 32.81 -3.44
C PHE A 1 -26.04 31.53 -3.20
N ALA A 2 -27.33 31.61 -2.85
CA ALA A 2 -28.20 30.45 -2.57
C ALA A 2 -28.19 29.33 -3.63
N PHE A 3 -28.27 29.66 -4.92
CA PHE A 3 -28.18 28.67 -6.00
C PHE A 3 -26.82 27.95 -6.00
N GLY A 4 -25.73 28.69 -5.77
CA GLY A 4 -24.39 28.13 -5.65
C GLY A 4 -24.27 27.21 -4.43
N SER A 5 -24.87 27.60 -3.30
CA SER A 5 -24.96 26.78 -2.08
C SER A 5 -25.64 25.44 -2.37
N PHE A 6 -26.82 25.51 -3.02
CA PHE A 6 -27.61 24.33 -3.35
C PHE A 6 -26.87 23.40 -4.32
N ALA A 7 -26.27 23.96 -5.38
CA ALA A 7 -25.49 23.20 -6.34
C ALA A 7 -24.28 22.52 -5.68
N LEU A 8 -23.57 23.20 -4.78
CA LEU A 8 -22.41 22.66 -4.08
C LEU A 8 -22.79 21.55 -3.09
N VAL A 9 -23.94 21.67 -2.42
CA VAL A 9 -24.48 20.63 -1.52
C VAL A 9 -24.92 19.39 -2.32
N ILE A 10 -25.64 19.56 -3.41
CA ILE A 10 -25.99 18.41 -4.28
C ILE A 10 -24.71 17.74 -4.78
N TYR A 11 -23.77 18.54 -5.27
CA TYR A 11 -22.54 18.01 -5.81
C TYR A 11 -21.70 17.26 -4.76
N SER A 12 -21.65 17.74 -3.51
CA SER A 12 -20.89 17.07 -2.45
C SER A 12 -21.42 15.67 -2.13
N ILE A 13 -22.74 15.47 -2.18
CA ILE A 13 -23.40 14.17 -2.01
C ILE A 13 -23.01 13.21 -3.14
N TYR A 14 -22.96 13.72 -4.38
CA TYR A 14 -22.65 12.92 -5.57
C TYR A 14 -21.16 12.86 -5.93
N HIS A 15 -20.28 13.54 -5.18
CA HIS A 15 -18.85 13.67 -5.51
C HIS A 15 -18.16 12.32 -5.68
N SER A 16 -18.50 11.33 -4.83
CA SER A 16 -17.97 9.97 -4.91
C SER A 16 -18.33 9.27 -6.23
N HIS A 17 -19.58 9.42 -6.68
CA HIS A 17 -20.09 8.84 -7.92
C HIS A 17 -19.47 9.52 -9.15
N VAL A 18 -19.37 10.85 -9.15
CA VAL A 18 -18.74 11.61 -10.24
C VAL A 18 -17.26 11.24 -10.36
N ARG A 19 -16.56 11.14 -9.23
CA ARG A 19 -15.15 10.69 -9.19
C ARG A 19 -14.99 9.28 -9.74
N PHE A 20 -15.88 8.36 -9.35
CA PHE A 20 -15.87 7.00 -9.89
C PHE A 20 -16.12 6.98 -11.39
N TYR A 21 -17.07 7.79 -11.88
CA TYR A 21 -17.39 7.85 -13.30
C TYR A 21 -16.24 8.42 -14.15
N LEU A 22 -15.61 9.51 -13.70
CA LEU A 22 -14.54 10.19 -14.43
C LEU A 22 -13.25 9.37 -14.50
N PHE A 23 -12.83 8.80 -13.37
CA PHE A 23 -11.52 8.17 -13.26
C PHE A 23 -11.57 6.64 -13.25
N ARG A 24 -12.78 6.06 -13.21
CA ARG A 24 -13.02 4.62 -12.96
C ARG A 24 -12.28 4.07 -11.75
N TYR A 25 -11.89 4.94 -10.81
CA TYR A 25 -11.05 4.58 -9.67
C TYR A 25 -11.90 4.08 -8.50
N SER A 26 -11.56 2.90 -7.98
CA SER A 26 -12.10 2.38 -6.72
C SER A 26 -10.96 2.03 -5.77
N ARG A 27 -11.05 2.49 -4.53
CA ARG A 27 -10.05 2.19 -3.49
C ARG A 27 -9.95 0.68 -3.22
N GLU A 28 -11.05 -0.04 -3.36
CA GLU A 28 -11.11 -1.49 -3.15
C GLU A 28 -10.38 -2.26 -4.26
N ARG A 29 -10.43 -1.75 -5.49
CA ARG A 29 -9.84 -2.42 -6.66
C ARG A 29 -8.38 -2.03 -6.89
N ASP A 30 -8.07 -0.73 -6.78
CA ASP A 30 -6.80 -0.16 -7.22
C ASP A 30 -5.79 0.01 -6.08
N GLY A 31 -6.19 -0.34 -4.85
CA GLY A 31 -5.35 -0.30 -3.66
C GLY A 31 -5.22 1.08 -3.01
N PRO A 32 -4.26 1.24 -2.07
CA PRO A 32 -4.13 2.46 -1.28
C PRO A 32 -3.51 3.63 -2.06
N MET A 33 -2.83 3.37 -3.17
CA MET A 33 -2.10 4.38 -3.93
C MET A 33 -3.04 5.09 -4.92
N ARG A 34 -3.41 6.34 -4.62
CA ARG A 34 -4.29 7.14 -5.50
C ARG A 34 -3.54 7.65 -6.75
N PRO A 35 -4.11 7.51 -7.96
CA PRO A 35 -3.59 8.13 -9.17
C PRO A 35 -3.44 9.66 -9.02
N ALA A 36 -2.47 10.25 -9.72
CA ALA A 36 -2.22 11.70 -9.68
C ALA A 36 -3.46 12.53 -10.10
N GLY A 37 -4.18 12.10 -11.15
CA GLY A 37 -5.38 12.79 -11.62
C GLY A 37 -6.51 12.85 -10.58
N VAL A 38 -6.72 11.74 -9.85
CA VAL A 38 -7.73 11.68 -8.78
C VAL A 38 -7.36 12.61 -7.62
N ARG A 39 -6.06 12.69 -7.28
CA ARG A 39 -5.57 13.59 -6.23
C ARG A 39 -5.77 15.05 -6.59
N LEU A 40 -5.45 15.44 -7.83
CA LEU A 40 -5.64 16.81 -8.30
C LEU A 40 -7.13 17.20 -8.29
N TYR A 41 -8.01 16.30 -8.74
CA TYR A 41 -9.46 16.53 -8.72
C TYR A 41 -10.00 16.69 -7.31
N ASP A 42 -9.63 15.79 -6.39
CA ASP A 42 -9.99 15.91 -4.97
C ASP A 42 -9.50 17.27 -4.44
N GLN A 43 -8.24 17.67 -4.70
CA GLN A 43 -7.70 18.96 -4.26
C GLN A 43 -8.49 20.16 -4.81
N LEU A 44 -8.80 20.18 -6.11
CA LEU A 44 -9.59 21.25 -6.73
C LEU A 44 -10.98 21.38 -6.09
N PHE A 45 -11.65 20.26 -5.82
CA PHE A 45 -12.94 20.29 -5.13
C PHE A 45 -12.83 20.93 -3.74
N HIS A 46 -11.83 20.54 -2.93
CA HIS A 46 -11.61 21.16 -1.62
C HIS A 46 -11.29 22.66 -1.75
N THR A 47 -10.49 23.07 -2.74
CA THR A 47 -10.21 24.49 -3.00
C THR A 47 -11.48 25.26 -3.34
N ILE A 48 -12.37 24.71 -4.17
CA ILE A 48 -13.67 25.33 -4.49
C ILE A 48 -14.53 25.47 -3.23
N CYS A 49 -14.61 24.44 -2.39
CA CYS A 49 -15.32 24.51 -1.12
C CYS A 49 -14.76 25.61 -0.21
N ILE A 50 -13.43 25.71 -0.07
CA ILE A 50 -12.79 26.75 0.75
C ILE A 50 -13.08 28.15 0.19
N LEU A 51 -12.94 28.34 -1.13
CA LEU A 51 -13.25 29.62 -1.78
C LEU A 51 -14.72 30.02 -1.60
N TYR A 52 -15.63 29.05 -1.66
CA TYR A 52 -17.05 29.28 -1.42
C TYR A 52 -17.32 29.74 0.02
N VAL A 53 -16.73 29.06 1.02
CA VAL A 53 -16.83 29.46 2.44
C VAL A 53 -16.24 30.85 2.65
N TYR A 54 -15.03 31.10 2.11
CA TYR A 54 -14.35 32.39 2.20
C TYR A 54 -15.19 33.51 1.58
N GLY A 55 -15.73 33.31 0.39
CA GLY A 55 -16.60 34.27 -0.28
C GLY A 55 -17.87 34.58 0.53
N GLY A 56 -18.44 33.58 1.21
CA GLY A 56 -19.57 33.78 2.12
C GLY A 56 -19.21 34.67 3.31
N VAL A 57 -18.09 34.39 3.97
CA VAL A 57 -17.60 35.20 5.10
C VAL A 57 -17.26 36.63 4.65
N SER A 58 -16.56 36.81 3.53
CA SER A 58 -16.20 38.13 3.02
C SER A 58 -17.41 38.97 2.62
N LEU A 59 -18.45 38.36 2.02
CA LEU A 59 -19.70 39.07 1.72
C LEU A 59 -20.34 39.63 2.99
N ILE A 60 -20.34 38.85 4.05
CA ILE A 60 -20.97 39.22 5.32
C ILE A 60 -20.16 40.30 6.05
N GLN A 61 -18.83 40.18 6.05
CA GLN A 61 -17.94 41.21 6.58
C GLN A 61 -18.07 42.55 5.84
N ASN A 62 -18.28 42.51 4.52
CA ASN A 62 -18.51 43.73 3.74
C ASN A 62 -19.87 44.36 4.10
N CYS A 63 -20.93 43.56 4.25
CA CYS A 63 -22.23 44.07 4.72
C CYS A 63 -22.13 44.73 6.10
N GLN A 64 -21.28 44.21 7.01
CA GLN A 64 -21.06 44.81 8.33
C GLN A 64 -20.26 46.12 8.27
N ARG A 65 -19.32 46.26 7.32
CA ARG A 65 -18.54 47.50 7.14
C ARG A 65 -19.37 48.64 6.56
N ASP A 66 -20.23 48.35 5.59
CA ASP A 66 -21.08 49.38 4.97
C ASP A 66 -21.98 50.04 6.04
N THR A 67 -22.47 49.25 7.01
CA THR A 67 -23.25 49.79 8.15
C THR A 67 -22.42 50.64 9.12
N SER A 68 -21.14 50.32 9.34
CA SER A 68 -20.30 51.09 10.28
C SER A 68 -19.88 52.44 9.70
N ASP A 69 -19.59 52.48 8.40
CA ASP A 69 -19.09 53.70 7.75
C ASP A 69 -20.21 54.73 7.54
N GLU A 70 -21.43 54.29 7.17
CA GLU A 70 -22.60 55.18 7.10
C GLU A 70 -22.98 55.73 8.47
N ALA A 71 -23.01 54.88 9.51
CA ALA A 71 -23.31 55.32 10.87
C ALA A 71 -22.29 56.35 11.40
N MET A 72 -21.01 56.18 11.04
CA MET A 72 -19.96 57.13 11.43
C MET A 72 -20.05 58.45 10.65
N ALA A 73 -20.43 58.41 9.37
CA ALA A 73 -20.63 59.60 8.55
C ALA A 73 -21.85 60.42 8.99
N GLU A 74 -22.96 59.75 9.36
CA GLU A 74 -24.16 60.40 9.90
C GLU A 74 -23.90 61.03 11.28
N ALA A 75 -23.18 60.33 12.16
CA ALA A 75 -22.78 60.85 13.47
C ALA A 75 -21.86 62.09 13.41
N LEU A 76 -21.19 62.34 12.28
CA LEU A 76 -20.36 63.53 12.06
C LEU A 76 -21.16 64.70 11.43
N ALA A 77 -22.35 64.43 10.87
CA ALA A 77 -23.16 65.43 10.17
C ALA A 77 -24.20 66.12 11.07
N GLU A 78 -24.64 65.48 12.16
CA GLU A 78 -25.58 66.05 13.12
C GLU A 78 -24.89 66.50 14.40
N GLU A 79 -25.06 67.77 14.78
CA GLU A 79 -24.64 68.29 16.09
C GLU A 79 -25.37 67.50 17.21
N PRO A 80 -24.65 66.96 18.20
CA PRO A 80 -25.18 65.92 19.08
C PRO A 80 -26.21 66.50 20.06
N SER A 81 -27.49 66.19 19.86
CA SER A 81 -28.46 66.24 20.95
C SER A 81 -28.30 64.97 21.80
N GLU A 82 -27.96 65.12 23.08
CA GLU A 82 -27.58 64.02 23.99
C GLU A 82 -28.60 62.88 24.09
N ASP A 83 -29.88 63.13 23.81
CA ASP A 83 -30.94 62.12 23.87
C ASP A 83 -31.01 61.20 22.62
N LEU A 84 -30.44 61.59 21.48
CA LEU A 84 -30.45 60.78 20.25
C LEU A 84 -29.26 59.82 20.13
N LEU A 85 -28.15 60.13 20.82
CA LEU A 85 -26.91 59.33 20.80
C LEU A 85 -27.10 57.91 21.37
N GLN A 86 -28.09 57.74 22.26
CA GLN A 86 -28.36 56.46 22.91
C GLN A 86 -29.27 55.53 22.10
N THR A 87 -29.96 56.07 21.09
CA THR A 87 -30.87 55.30 20.22
C THR A 87 -30.22 54.92 18.90
N ALA A 88 -29.33 55.77 18.36
CA ALA A 88 -28.59 55.50 17.12
C ALA A 88 -27.51 54.40 17.27
N ALA A 89 -27.03 54.14 18.49
CA ALA A 89 -25.99 53.15 18.74
C ALA A 89 -26.48 51.68 18.73
N ALA A 90 -27.79 51.41 18.60
CA ALA A 90 -28.33 50.12 19.04
C ALA A 90 -28.94 49.21 17.95
N THR A 91 -29.17 49.68 16.72
CA THR A 91 -29.83 48.83 15.72
C THR A 91 -29.21 48.98 14.34
N ASN A 92 -28.47 47.95 13.91
CA ASN A 92 -28.03 47.82 12.53
C ASN A 92 -29.27 47.94 11.63
N THR A 93 -29.26 48.86 10.66
CA THR A 93 -30.39 49.11 9.74
C THR A 93 -30.86 47.83 9.03
N CYS A 94 -29.95 46.90 8.74
CA CYS A 94 -30.29 45.58 8.20
C CYS A 94 -31.06 44.68 9.18
N GLU A 95 -30.70 44.69 10.47
CA GLU A 95 -31.39 43.92 11.51
C GLU A 95 -32.81 44.46 11.74
N ALA A 96 -32.96 45.79 11.71
CA ALA A 96 -34.25 46.46 11.84
C ALA A 96 -35.17 46.23 10.62
N THR A 97 -34.61 46.22 9.40
CA THR A 97 -35.40 46.09 8.17
C THR A 97 -35.86 44.65 7.91
N CYS A 98 -35.04 43.66 8.25
CA CYS A 98 -35.30 42.25 7.96
C CYS A 98 -34.71 41.32 9.05
N PRO A 99 -35.30 41.27 10.27
CA PRO A 99 -34.72 40.56 11.42
C PRO A 99 -34.60 39.04 11.19
N VAL A 100 -35.55 38.44 10.47
CA VAL A 100 -35.54 37.01 10.16
C VAL A 100 -34.37 36.64 9.24
N LEU A 101 -34.09 37.49 8.24
CA LEU A 101 -32.99 37.25 7.29
C LEU A 101 -31.64 37.47 7.96
N TYR A 102 -31.54 38.49 8.82
CA TYR A 102 -30.33 38.75 9.61
C TYR A 102 -30.01 37.57 10.53
N HIS A 103 -30.99 37.09 11.30
CA HIS A 103 -30.79 35.93 12.17
C HIS A 103 -30.44 34.64 11.39
N ALA A 104 -31.08 34.41 10.24
CA ALA A 104 -30.74 33.28 9.38
C ALA A 104 -29.31 33.38 8.81
N THR A 105 -28.85 34.60 8.51
CA THR A 105 -27.50 34.86 7.99
C THR A 105 -26.46 34.68 9.10
N ASP A 106 -26.75 35.16 10.31
CA ASP A 106 -25.88 34.98 11.48
C ASP A 106 -25.71 33.49 11.84
N LEU A 107 -26.81 32.73 11.89
CA LEU A 107 -26.75 31.29 12.07
C LEU A 107 -25.96 30.58 10.96
N TYR A 108 -26.09 31.06 9.72
CA TYR A 108 -25.33 30.56 8.58
C TYR A 108 -23.83 30.82 8.75
N VAL A 109 -23.41 32.01 9.20
CA VAL A 109 -22.01 32.34 9.50
C VAL A 109 -21.47 31.44 10.58
N ALA A 110 -22.17 31.32 11.71
CA ALA A 110 -21.75 30.46 12.82
C ALA A 110 -21.57 29.01 12.36
N THR A 111 -22.45 28.52 11.48
CA THR A 111 -22.33 27.19 10.88
C THR A 111 -21.11 27.07 9.97
N LEU A 112 -20.84 28.10 9.14
CA LEU A 112 -19.64 28.14 8.29
C LEU A 112 -18.35 28.20 9.11
N GLU A 113 -18.32 28.95 10.21
CA GLU A 113 -17.18 29.03 11.12
C GLU A 113 -16.92 27.69 11.81
N LEU A 114 -17.95 27.03 12.32
CA LEU A 114 -17.84 25.67 12.88
C LEU A 114 -17.32 24.68 11.84
N PHE A 115 -17.80 24.79 10.59
CA PHE A 115 -17.32 23.93 9.50
C PHE A 115 -15.85 24.23 9.17
N ALA A 116 -15.45 25.50 9.10
CA ALA A 116 -14.06 25.90 8.87
C ALA A 116 -13.15 25.37 9.98
N LEU A 117 -13.55 25.51 11.25
CA LEU A 117 -12.83 24.94 12.40
C LEU A 117 -12.72 23.41 12.31
N SER A 118 -13.80 22.73 11.90
CA SER A 118 -13.79 21.27 11.73
C SER A 118 -12.84 20.80 10.62
N LEU A 119 -12.60 21.62 9.60
CA LEU A 119 -11.64 21.33 8.52
C LEU A 119 -10.20 21.72 8.88
N ILE A 120 -10.02 22.84 9.58
CA ILE A 120 -8.69 23.35 9.97
C ILE A 120 -8.11 22.51 11.11
N LEU A 121 -8.92 22.07 12.07
CA LEU A 121 -8.46 21.33 13.24
C LEU A 121 -7.68 20.05 12.87
N PRO A 122 -8.16 19.16 11.97
CA PRO A 122 -7.37 18.02 11.50
C PRO A 122 -6.07 18.42 10.80
N LEU A 123 -6.06 19.53 10.05
CA LEU A 123 -4.85 20.03 9.37
C LEU A 123 -3.82 20.56 10.37
N LEU A 124 -4.25 21.22 11.45
CA LEU A 124 -3.39 21.64 12.55
C LEU A 124 -2.89 20.46 13.38
N CYS A 125 -3.69 19.40 13.53
CA CYS A 125 -3.29 18.18 14.22
C CYS A 125 -2.41 17.26 13.37
N LEU A 126 -2.38 17.40 12.04
CA LEU A 126 -1.58 16.56 11.15
C LEU A 126 -0.07 16.58 11.47
N PRO A 127 0.59 17.74 11.68
CA PRO A 127 1.98 17.78 12.13
C PRO A 127 2.20 17.05 13.47
N CYS A 128 1.27 17.19 14.42
CA CYS A 128 1.36 16.50 15.71
C CYS A 128 1.20 14.98 15.56
N ILE A 129 0.25 14.52 14.75
CA ILE A 129 0.06 13.11 14.42
C ILE A 129 1.28 12.58 13.65
N TYR A 130 1.82 13.36 12.73
CA TYR A 130 3.01 12.99 11.96
C TYR A 130 4.24 12.85 12.86
N LEU A 131 4.48 13.80 13.76
CA LEU A 131 5.54 13.71 14.78
C LEU A 131 5.31 12.53 15.72
N TRP A 132 4.06 12.24 16.10
CA TRP A 132 3.73 11.06 16.90
C TRP A 132 4.05 9.75 16.16
N ILE A 133 3.70 9.66 14.88
CA ILE A 133 4.02 8.52 14.01
C ILE A 133 5.54 8.39 13.84
N LEU A 134 6.25 9.51 13.60
CA LEU A 134 7.71 9.50 13.47
C LEU A 134 8.40 9.06 14.76
N ASN A 135 7.97 9.59 15.92
CA ASN A 135 8.51 9.18 17.21
C ASN A 135 8.25 7.70 17.52
N ARG A 136 7.09 7.18 17.09
CA ARG A 136 6.79 5.76 17.21
C ARG A 136 7.66 4.92 16.27
N ALA A 137 7.81 5.34 15.01
CA ALA A 137 8.64 4.66 14.03
C ALA A 137 10.13 4.71 14.39
N SER A 138 10.61 5.80 15.00
CA SER A 138 11.99 5.91 15.49
C SER A 138 12.21 5.10 16.76
N GLY A 139 11.23 5.06 17.67
CA GLY A 139 11.27 4.17 18.83
C GLY A 139 11.33 2.69 18.44
N GLU A 140 10.64 2.31 17.35
CA GLU A 140 10.76 0.99 16.74
C GLU A 140 12.05 0.82 15.92
N SER A 141 12.67 1.90 15.44
CA SER A 141 13.94 1.80 14.71
C SER A 141 15.11 1.45 15.61
N ASP A 142 15.11 1.89 16.87
CA ASP A 142 16.17 1.54 17.82
C ASP A 142 16.09 0.06 18.24
N THR A 143 14.87 -0.46 18.40
CA THR A 143 14.66 -1.89 18.66
C THR A 143 14.97 -2.73 17.42
N LEU A 144 14.61 -2.27 16.21
CA LEU A 144 15.00 -2.91 14.97
C LEU A 144 16.51 -2.82 14.69
N ALA A 145 17.18 -1.74 15.12
CA ALA A 145 18.63 -1.61 15.00
C ALA A 145 19.34 -2.63 15.91
N GLN A 146 18.88 -2.78 17.16
CA GLN A 146 19.39 -3.83 18.06
C GLN A 146 19.14 -5.24 17.52
N ILE A 147 17.94 -5.52 17.04
CA ILE A 147 17.60 -6.82 16.42
C ILE A 147 18.41 -7.05 15.14
N SER A 148 18.64 -5.99 14.34
CA SER A 148 19.46 -6.06 13.13
C SER A 148 20.93 -6.29 13.45
N GLU A 149 21.45 -5.70 14.53
CA GLU A 149 22.83 -5.90 14.98
C GLU A 149 23.02 -7.31 15.53
N GLU A 150 22.05 -7.83 16.29
CA GLU A 150 22.03 -9.21 16.80
C GLU A 150 21.89 -10.23 15.66
N LEU A 151 21.02 -9.96 14.68
CA LEU A 151 20.90 -10.74 13.46
C LEU A 151 22.15 -10.64 12.59
N GLN A 152 22.80 -9.47 12.48
CA GLN A 152 24.07 -9.34 11.74
C GLN A 152 25.20 -10.08 12.43
N ASN A 153 25.28 -10.05 13.76
CA ASN A 153 26.25 -10.84 14.51
C ASN A 153 26.03 -12.34 14.31
N SER A 154 24.77 -12.79 14.22
CA SER A 154 24.43 -14.18 13.87
C SER A 154 24.62 -14.49 12.37
N ARG A 155 24.42 -13.51 11.47
CA ARG A 155 24.62 -13.63 10.01
C ARG A 155 26.08 -13.55 9.57
N ASN A 156 26.99 -13.16 10.45
CA ASN A 156 28.40 -13.01 10.12
C ASN A 156 29.15 -14.35 10.05
N GLN A 157 28.46 -15.49 10.17
CA GLN A 157 28.96 -16.74 9.64
C GLN A 157 28.56 -16.84 8.16
N PRO A 158 29.46 -16.52 7.21
CA PRO A 158 29.13 -16.52 5.79
C PRO A 158 28.80 -17.94 5.33
N VAL A 159 27.51 -18.24 5.19
CA VAL A 159 27.06 -19.50 4.59
C VAL A 159 27.42 -19.49 3.12
N THR A 160 28.27 -20.43 2.73
CA THR A 160 28.68 -20.57 1.34
C THR A 160 27.55 -21.18 0.53
N VAL A 161 27.48 -20.89 -0.78
CA VAL A 161 26.49 -21.53 -1.66
C VAL A 161 26.62 -23.05 -1.60
N GLN A 162 27.85 -23.56 -1.49
CA GLN A 162 28.13 -24.98 -1.38
C GLN A 162 27.45 -25.59 -0.14
N GLU A 163 27.67 -25.01 1.04
CA GLU A 163 27.05 -25.47 2.29
C GLU A 163 25.52 -25.47 2.21
N LEU A 164 24.93 -24.50 1.51
CA LEU A 164 23.47 -24.43 1.34
C LEU A 164 22.94 -25.42 0.30
N MET A 165 23.73 -25.74 -0.73
CA MET A 165 23.37 -26.75 -1.74
C MET A 165 23.57 -28.18 -1.23
N ASP A 166 24.49 -28.39 -0.29
CA ASP A 166 24.77 -29.69 0.32
C ASP A 166 23.67 -30.11 1.33
N VAL A 167 22.94 -29.14 1.90
CA VAL A 167 21.77 -29.39 2.77
C VAL A 167 20.53 -29.80 1.95
N LEU A 168 20.50 -29.50 0.65
CA LEU A 168 19.34 -29.80 -0.18
C LEU A 168 19.40 -31.27 -0.66
N GLU A 169 18.35 -32.01 -0.34
CA GLU A 169 18.22 -33.40 -0.78
C GLU A 169 18.01 -33.46 -2.29
N PRO A 170 18.87 -34.18 -3.04
CA PRO A 170 18.58 -34.52 -4.42
C PRO A 170 17.39 -35.46 -4.44
N VAL A 171 16.38 -35.17 -5.27
CA VAL A 171 15.20 -36.02 -5.37
C VAL A 171 15.07 -36.55 -6.78
N LYS A 172 14.93 -37.88 -6.90
CA LYS A 172 14.60 -38.55 -8.16
C LYS A 172 13.08 -38.53 -8.33
N LEU A 173 12.62 -38.08 -9.49
CA LEU A 173 11.21 -38.10 -9.84
C LEU A 173 10.91 -39.37 -10.63
N VAL A 174 10.22 -40.31 -10.00
CA VAL A 174 9.76 -41.53 -10.65
C VAL A 174 8.34 -41.30 -11.17
N GLY A 175 8.20 -41.32 -12.49
CA GLY A 175 6.91 -41.24 -13.15
C GLY A 175 6.24 -42.60 -13.15
N THR A 176 5.15 -42.76 -12.39
CA THR A 176 4.31 -43.95 -12.50
C THR A 176 3.19 -43.66 -13.50
N SER A 177 3.22 -44.36 -14.63
CA SER A 177 2.16 -44.27 -15.65
C SER A 177 1.02 -45.22 -15.26
N LEU A 178 0.09 -44.75 -14.44
CA LEU A 178 -1.24 -45.37 -14.36
C LEU A 178 -2.13 -44.72 -15.41
N GLU A 179 -2.82 -45.56 -16.19
CA GLU A 179 -3.44 -45.28 -17.51
C GLU A 179 -4.37 -44.06 -17.64
N ASP A 180 -4.64 -43.28 -16.59
CA ASP A 180 -5.39 -42.01 -16.69
C ASP A 180 -4.94 -40.91 -15.68
N ALA A 181 -3.86 -41.12 -14.92
CA ALA A 181 -3.32 -40.10 -14.01
C ALA A 181 -1.82 -40.30 -13.79
N THR A 182 -0.99 -39.38 -14.32
CA THR A 182 0.44 -39.31 -13.96
C THR A 182 0.57 -38.92 -12.49
N VAL A 183 0.85 -39.90 -11.64
CA VAL A 183 1.22 -39.68 -10.24
C VAL A 183 2.74 -39.72 -10.16
N VAL A 184 3.35 -38.57 -9.88
CA VAL A 184 4.80 -38.50 -9.61
C VAL A 184 5.00 -38.90 -8.15
N ARG A 185 5.70 -40.01 -7.92
CA ARG A 185 6.15 -40.39 -6.58
C ARG A 185 7.56 -39.86 -6.37
N LEU A 186 7.79 -39.35 -5.16
CA LEU A 186 9.11 -38.93 -4.70
C LEU A 186 9.68 -40.12 -3.93
N ASP A 187 10.59 -40.86 -4.55
CA ASP A 187 11.32 -41.91 -3.85
C ASP A 187 12.41 -41.22 -3.01
N VAL A 188 12.19 -41.20 -1.70
CA VAL A 188 13.18 -40.83 -0.71
C VAL A 188 13.77 -42.15 -0.23
N ASP A 189 15.10 -42.31 -0.32
CA ASP A 189 15.79 -43.53 0.11
C ASP A 189 15.31 -43.94 1.51
N GLU A 190 14.72 -45.14 1.62
CA GLU A 190 13.85 -45.58 2.74
C GLU A 190 14.55 -45.82 4.10
N ASP A 191 15.76 -45.30 4.34
CA ASP A 191 16.58 -45.69 5.49
C ASP A 191 16.22 -44.98 6.82
N ASP A 192 15.28 -44.03 6.84
CA ASP A 192 14.85 -43.34 8.08
C ASP A 192 13.33 -43.19 8.19
N SER A 193 12.67 -44.26 8.60
CA SER A 193 11.22 -44.39 8.73
C SER A 193 10.68 -43.79 10.03
N LYS A 194 10.51 -42.46 10.08
CA LYS A 194 9.52 -41.79 10.98
C LYS A 194 8.81 -40.61 10.28
N SER A 195 7.86 -40.98 9.42
CA SER A 195 6.59 -40.32 9.09
C SER A 195 6.43 -38.83 9.46
N ALA A 196 6.73 -37.95 8.51
CA ALA A 196 5.95 -36.74 8.30
C ALA A 196 5.02 -36.98 7.10
N GLU A 197 3.78 -37.39 7.36
CA GLU A 197 2.68 -37.36 6.38
C GLU A 197 2.31 -35.89 6.11
N ALA A 198 3.20 -35.16 5.44
CA ALA A 198 2.88 -33.85 4.93
C ALA A 198 1.95 -34.03 3.74
N ASN A 199 0.72 -33.51 3.83
CA ASN A 199 -0.29 -33.44 2.77
C ASN A 199 0.35 -33.13 1.41
N VAL A 200 0.68 -34.18 0.65
CA VAL A 200 1.25 -34.06 -0.69
C VAL A 200 0.11 -33.60 -1.58
N ALA A 201 0.25 -32.39 -2.11
CA ALA A 201 -0.68 -31.86 -3.10
C ALA A 201 -0.84 -32.89 -4.23
N THR A 202 -2.08 -33.16 -4.63
CA THR A 202 -2.45 -34.23 -5.57
C THR A 202 -1.86 -34.07 -6.98
N ASN A 203 -1.16 -32.96 -7.25
CA ASN A 203 -0.41 -32.74 -8.47
C ASN A 203 0.90 -32.00 -8.13
N PRO A 204 2.04 -32.71 -8.00
CA PRO A 204 3.33 -32.05 -7.86
C PRO A 204 3.64 -31.22 -9.12
N PRO A 205 4.32 -30.07 -8.97
CA PRO A 205 4.65 -29.22 -10.11
C PRO A 205 5.54 -29.99 -11.10
N LYS A 206 5.17 -29.94 -12.39
CA LYS A 206 5.88 -30.65 -13.48
C LYS A 206 7.09 -29.89 -14.02
N GLU A 207 7.18 -28.60 -13.73
CA GLU A 207 8.19 -27.71 -14.28
C GLU A 207 8.92 -26.91 -13.19
N CYS A 208 10.18 -26.57 -13.47
CA CYS A 208 10.96 -25.66 -12.64
C CYS A 208 10.53 -24.22 -12.90
N CYS A 209 10.04 -23.50 -11.88
CA CYS A 209 9.53 -22.13 -12.06
C CYS A 209 10.61 -21.06 -12.37
N ILE A 210 11.89 -21.42 -12.34
CA ILE A 210 13.01 -20.50 -12.66
C ILE A 210 13.32 -20.52 -14.16
N CYS A 211 13.47 -21.71 -14.74
CA CYS A 211 13.79 -21.87 -16.16
C CYS A 211 12.58 -22.24 -17.03
N MET A 212 11.42 -22.52 -16.43
CA MET A 212 10.20 -22.98 -17.10
C MET A 212 10.45 -24.21 -17.98
N SER A 213 11.28 -25.14 -17.49
CA SER A 213 11.56 -26.41 -18.16
C SER A 213 11.05 -27.56 -17.30
N GLU A 214 10.54 -28.59 -17.95
CA GLU A 214 10.04 -29.81 -17.31
C GLU A 214 11.17 -30.53 -16.58
N PHE A 215 10.81 -31.20 -15.48
CA PHE A 215 11.76 -32.04 -14.76
C PHE A 215 12.01 -33.35 -15.51
N PRO A 216 13.26 -33.85 -15.59
CA PRO A 216 13.53 -35.15 -16.18
C PRO A 216 12.86 -36.24 -15.32
N LEU A 217 11.98 -37.03 -15.95
CA LEU A 217 11.42 -38.23 -15.34
C LEU A 217 12.41 -39.38 -15.58
N SER A 218 12.72 -40.15 -14.54
CA SER A 218 13.51 -41.36 -14.71
C SER A 218 12.63 -42.45 -15.32
N ASP A 219 12.81 -42.74 -16.61
CA ASP A 219 12.10 -43.79 -17.34
C ASP A 219 12.64 -45.19 -17.00
N GLU A 220 12.71 -45.55 -15.71
CA GLU A 220 13.24 -46.86 -15.30
C GLU A 220 12.29 -48.04 -15.63
N GLU A 221 11.02 -47.78 -16.00
CA GLU A 221 10.03 -48.84 -16.27
C GLU A 221 9.65 -49.06 -17.75
N MET A 222 10.12 -48.25 -18.71
CA MET A 222 9.87 -48.51 -20.14
C MET A 222 11.06 -49.20 -20.81
N GLY A 223 11.17 -50.51 -20.59
CA GLY A 223 12.19 -51.40 -21.14
C GLY A 223 12.22 -51.59 -22.67
N LEU A 224 11.91 -50.56 -23.46
CA LEU A 224 12.05 -50.60 -24.92
C LEU A 224 12.74 -49.35 -25.50
N VAL A 225 14.08 -49.46 -25.56
CA VAL A 225 14.93 -49.00 -26.66
C VAL A 225 14.70 -47.56 -27.16
N SER A 226 15.30 -46.58 -26.46
CA SER A 226 15.80 -45.37 -27.11
C SER A 226 17.29 -45.22 -26.78
N SER A 227 18.14 -45.60 -27.72
CA SER A 227 19.61 -45.68 -27.58
C SER A 227 20.32 -44.32 -27.68
N TYR A 228 19.62 -43.22 -27.48
CA TYR A 228 20.26 -41.92 -27.24
C TYR A 228 20.56 -41.79 -25.75
N GLN A 229 21.67 -42.40 -25.31
CA GLN A 229 22.31 -42.08 -24.03
C GLN A 229 22.69 -40.60 -24.04
N ARG A 230 21.74 -39.75 -23.62
CA ARG A 230 22.03 -38.39 -23.23
C ARG A 230 22.77 -38.51 -21.90
N GLU A 231 24.09 -38.29 -21.92
CA GLU A 231 24.85 -38.13 -20.68
C GLU A 231 24.09 -37.15 -19.80
N THR A 232 23.56 -37.64 -18.67
CA THR A 232 22.89 -36.84 -17.67
C THR A 232 23.93 -35.94 -17.03
N THR A 233 24.19 -34.80 -17.68
CA THR A 233 25.05 -33.78 -17.10
C THR A 233 24.43 -33.33 -15.78
N GLU A 234 25.26 -33.02 -14.77
CA GLU A 234 24.83 -32.51 -13.45
C GLU A 234 23.84 -31.33 -13.50
N ALA A 235 23.67 -30.71 -14.67
CA ALA A 235 22.69 -29.66 -14.94
C ALA A 235 21.23 -30.08 -14.69
N ASP A 236 20.93 -31.39 -14.77
CA ASP A 236 19.56 -31.92 -14.75
C ASP A 236 19.13 -32.50 -13.39
N THR A 237 19.99 -32.45 -12.36
CA THR A 237 19.59 -32.91 -11.02
C THR A 237 18.49 -32.01 -10.44
N VAL A 238 17.41 -32.62 -9.95
CA VAL A 238 16.32 -31.92 -9.26
C VAL A 238 16.57 -31.94 -7.76
N VAL A 239 16.34 -30.80 -7.10
CA VAL A 239 16.48 -30.65 -5.65
C VAL A 239 15.14 -30.22 -5.04
N ARG A 240 14.86 -30.75 -3.84
CA ARG A 240 13.69 -30.37 -3.06
C ARG A 240 14.12 -29.47 -1.90
N THR A 241 13.43 -28.35 -1.78
CA THR A 241 13.61 -27.43 -0.64
C THR A 241 12.85 -27.94 0.58
N GLN A 242 13.25 -27.53 1.79
CA GLN A 242 12.56 -27.88 3.04
C GLN A 242 11.07 -27.48 3.01
N CYS A 243 10.73 -26.39 2.31
CA CYS A 243 9.35 -25.94 2.10
C CYS A 243 8.56 -26.80 1.07
N GLY A 244 9.15 -27.86 0.55
CA GLY A 244 8.52 -28.83 -0.35
C GLY A 244 8.56 -28.48 -1.85
N HIS A 245 9.07 -27.30 -2.23
CA HIS A 245 9.14 -26.87 -3.63
C HIS A 245 10.35 -27.50 -4.36
N LEU A 246 10.18 -27.81 -5.65
CA LEU A 246 11.15 -28.48 -6.52
C LEU A 246 11.81 -27.51 -7.51
N PHE A 247 13.12 -27.67 -7.74
CA PHE A 247 13.89 -26.86 -8.69
C PHE A 247 15.02 -27.67 -9.32
N HIS A 248 15.48 -27.29 -10.53
CA HIS A 248 16.78 -27.77 -11.02
C HIS A 248 17.91 -27.23 -10.12
N LYS A 249 18.85 -28.11 -9.74
CA LYS A 249 20.00 -27.79 -8.89
C LYS A 249 20.76 -26.56 -9.40
N LYS A 250 20.99 -26.50 -10.72
CA LYS A 250 21.63 -25.37 -11.40
C LYS A 250 20.81 -24.07 -11.33
N CYS A 251 19.49 -24.16 -11.46
CA CYS A 251 18.62 -23.00 -11.42
C CYS A 251 18.57 -22.39 -10.02
N LEU A 252 18.41 -23.23 -8.99
CA LEU A 252 18.40 -22.79 -7.60
C LEU A 252 19.79 -22.28 -7.17
N GLY A 253 20.87 -22.96 -7.57
CA GLY A 253 22.24 -22.48 -7.36
C GLY A 253 22.51 -21.11 -8.02
N GLY A 254 21.97 -20.87 -9.21
CA GLY A 254 22.05 -19.57 -9.89
C GLY A 254 21.23 -18.47 -9.21
N TRP A 255 20.10 -18.83 -8.61
CA TRP A 255 19.28 -17.92 -7.80
C TRP A 255 19.99 -17.49 -6.52
N ILE A 256 20.62 -18.44 -5.82
CA ILE A 256 21.33 -18.21 -4.56
C ILE A 256 22.64 -17.45 -4.80
N GLY A 257 23.47 -17.89 -5.75
CA GLY A 257 24.82 -17.38 -5.99
C GLY A 257 24.96 -16.25 -7.01
N GLY A 258 23.92 -15.97 -7.82
CA GLY A 258 24.02 -15.06 -8.97
C GLY A 258 24.63 -15.73 -10.22
N ARG A 259 24.76 -15.00 -11.34
CA ARG A 259 25.10 -15.57 -12.68
C ARG A 259 26.29 -16.55 -12.64
N TRP A 260 26.01 -17.82 -12.97
CA TRP A 260 26.97 -18.86 -13.33
C TRP A 260 27.46 -18.62 -14.75
N ALA A 261 28.24 -17.57 -14.97
CA ALA A 261 29.13 -17.57 -16.13
C ALA A 261 30.15 -18.69 -15.88
N SER A 262 30.32 -19.57 -16.86
CA SER A 262 31.05 -20.86 -16.86
C SER A 262 32.54 -20.76 -16.50
N SER A 263 32.85 -20.27 -15.31
CA SER A 263 34.20 -20.14 -14.78
C SER A 263 34.41 -21.28 -13.80
N GLU A 264 35.30 -22.21 -14.13
CA GLU A 264 35.74 -23.39 -13.33
C GLU A 264 36.38 -23.05 -11.98
N ARG A 265 36.22 -21.82 -11.46
CA ARG A 265 36.68 -21.45 -10.14
C ARG A 265 35.55 -21.67 -9.15
N ALA A 266 35.75 -22.63 -8.26
CA ALA A 266 34.89 -22.92 -7.11
C ALA A 266 34.45 -21.60 -6.45
N ASP A 267 33.16 -21.28 -6.63
CA ASP A 267 32.60 -19.99 -6.29
C ASP A 267 32.43 -19.88 -4.76
N THR A 268 33.42 -19.29 -4.10
CA THR A 268 33.35 -18.86 -2.68
C THR A 268 32.44 -17.65 -2.49
N ARG A 269 31.52 -17.39 -3.42
CA ARG A 269 30.67 -16.20 -3.42
C ARG A 269 29.57 -16.33 -2.37
N ARG A 270 29.28 -15.23 -1.69
CA ARG A 270 28.19 -15.16 -0.71
C ARG A 270 26.85 -15.32 -1.43
N ALA A 271 25.98 -16.17 -0.87
CA ALA A 271 24.59 -16.28 -1.29
C ALA A 271 23.91 -14.90 -1.19
N ARG A 272 23.45 -14.36 -2.31
CA ARG A 272 22.70 -13.08 -2.33
C ARG A 272 21.24 -13.27 -1.92
N ARG A 273 20.73 -14.49 -2.07
CA ARG A 273 19.34 -14.85 -1.79
C ARG A 273 19.33 -16.20 -1.08
N THR A 274 18.75 -16.22 0.11
CA THR A 274 18.62 -17.44 0.94
C THR A 274 17.16 -17.90 1.04
N CYS A 275 16.26 -17.36 0.22
CA CYS A 275 14.84 -17.63 0.27
C CYS A 275 14.35 -18.37 -0.98
N CYS A 276 13.37 -19.27 -0.78
CA CYS A 276 12.66 -19.97 -1.83
C CYS A 276 11.99 -18.97 -2.81
N PRO A 277 12.16 -19.12 -4.13
CA PRO A 277 11.53 -18.25 -5.13
C PRO A 277 9.99 -18.21 -5.07
N LEU A 278 9.35 -19.30 -4.60
CA LEU A 278 7.90 -19.44 -4.59
C LEU A 278 7.26 -18.92 -3.30
N CYS A 279 7.63 -19.48 -2.14
CA CYS A 279 7.02 -19.13 -0.86
C CYS A 279 7.82 -18.16 0.00
N ARG A 280 9.04 -17.78 -0.42
CA ARG A 280 9.97 -16.89 0.30
C ARG A 280 10.43 -17.41 1.67
N GLN A 281 10.14 -18.65 2.05
CA GLN A 281 10.73 -19.26 3.24
C GLN A 281 12.25 -19.41 3.08
N GLU A 282 12.99 -19.34 4.20
CA GLU A 282 14.43 -19.55 4.19
C GLU A 282 14.78 -20.98 3.79
N LEU A 283 15.81 -21.13 2.97
CA LEU A 283 16.28 -22.42 2.45
C LEU A 283 17.13 -23.18 3.47
N LYS A 284 17.62 -22.50 4.51
CA LYS A 284 18.37 -23.05 5.63
C LYS A 284 17.53 -22.85 6.89
N GLN A 285 16.92 -23.91 7.42
CA GLN A 285 16.49 -23.99 8.83
C GLN A 285 17.46 -24.89 9.57
#